data_AF-A0A8X6KFS3-F1
#
_entry.id   AF-A0A8X6KFS3-F1
#
_cell.length_a   1.000
_cell.length_b   1.000
_cell.length_c   1.000
_cell.angle_alpha   90.00
_cell.angle_beta   90.00
_cell.angle_gamma   90.00
#
_symmetry.space_group_name_H-M   'P 1'
#
loop_
_entity.id
_entity.type
_entity.pdbx_description
1 polymer ?
#
loop_
_entity_poly.entity_id
_entity_poly.type
_entity_poly.pdbx_seq_one_letter_code
_entity_poly.pdbx_strand_id
1 'polypeptide(L)'
;MYNTSPGNFVKSIERKRERHIEAKEEDFTTSCRKSLFLDKKSNKNYGVSAQNQICRRALFPKKRMLLSTLRLSDEEMKDIERKTINQRTSPLWKEERRKRLTASDFGAICKKLPHTSCEGIIKKKSFIRISGP
;
A
#
# COMPACT_ATOMS: atom_id res chain seq x y z
N MET A 1 55.25 20.95 18.31
CA MET A 1 54.18 19.92 18.27
C MET A 1 52.85 20.65 18.20
N TYR A 2 52.10 20.50 17.10
CA TYR A 2 50.91 21.28 16.83
C TYR A 2 49.69 20.63 17.52
N ASN A 3 49.18 21.26 18.58
CA ASN A 3 47.92 20.87 19.22
C ASN A 3 46.74 21.55 18.51
N THR A 4 46.52 21.20 17.23
CA THR A 4 45.37 21.72 16.49
C THR A 4 44.17 20.83 16.77
N SER A 5 43.42 21.15 17.83
CA SER A 5 42.16 20.47 18.13
C SER A 5 41.20 20.65 16.94
N PRO A 6 40.52 19.60 16.45
CA PRO A 6 39.59 19.73 15.34
C PRO A 6 38.55 20.80 15.68
N GLY A 7 38.30 21.73 14.75
CA GLY A 7 37.33 22.79 14.96
C GLY A 7 35.95 22.25 15.34
N ASN A 8 35.11 23.07 15.96
CA ASN A 8 33.79 22.67 16.49
C ASN A 8 32.91 21.93 15.47
N PHE A 9 33.05 22.25 14.18
CA PHE A 9 32.36 21.57 13.09
C PHE A 9 32.78 20.09 12.95
N VAL A 10 34.09 19.84 12.95
CA VAL A 10 34.64 18.47 12.84
C VAL A 10 34.25 17.64 14.07
N LYS A 11 34.36 18.21 15.27
CA LYS A 11 33.89 17.59 16.52
C LYS A 11 32.38 17.30 16.55
N SER A 12 31.58 18.08 15.83
CA SER A 12 30.13 17.85 15.70
C SER A 12 29.83 16.66 14.78
N ILE A 13 30.58 16.53 13.69
CA ILE A 13 30.49 15.39 12.76
C ILE A 13 30.94 14.10 13.43
N GLU A 14 32.05 14.13 14.18
CA GLU A 14 32.57 12.96 14.91
C GLU A 14 31.56 12.48 15.96
N ARG A 15 31.01 13.38 16.79
CA ARG A 15 29.95 13.04 17.75
C ARG A 15 28.66 12.50 17.11
N LYS A 16 28.36 12.86 15.85
CA LYS A 16 27.23 12.27 15.12
C LYS A 16 27.58 10.86 14.62
N ARG A 17 28.82 10.62 14.20
CA ARG A 17 29.30 9.29 13.80
C ARG A 17 29.34 8.33 14.99
N GLU A 18 29.89 8.76 16.13
CA GLU A 18 29.97 7.97 17.36
C GLU A 18 28.58 7.48 17.81
N ARG A 19 27.60 8.40 17.89
CA ARG A 19 26.20 8.04 18.20
C ARG A 19 25.58 7.05 17.21
N HIS A 20 25.95 7.13 15.94
CA HIS A 20 25.44 6.22 14.92
C HIS A 20 26.04 4.81 15.01
N ILE A 21 27.29 4.71 15.47
CA ILE A 21 27.97 3.44 15.74
C ILE A 21 27.36 2.81 17.00
N GLU A 22 27.24 3.59 18.07
CA GLU A 22 26.69 3.15 19.37
C GLU A 22 25.24 2.66 19.24
N ALA A 23 24.37 3.41 18.55
CA ALA A 23 22.99 2.96 18.28
C ALA A 23 22.94 1.63 17.48
N LYS A 24 23.90 1.41 16.58
CA LYS A 24 23.99 0.17 15.80
C LYS A 24 24.44 -1.03 16.66
N GLU A 25 25.31 -0.79 17.64
CA GLU A 25 25.74 -1.81 18.59
C GLU A 25 24.63 -2.17 19.58
N GLU A 26 23.87 -1.18 20.07
CA GLU A 26 22.72 -1.43 20.95
C GLU A 26 21.57 -2.18 20.25
N ASP A 27 21.27 -1.85 18.99
CA ASP A 27 20.24 -2.52 18.20
C ASP A 27 20.59 -4.00 17.90
N PHE A 28 21.87 -4.35 17.81
CA PHE A 28 22.30 -5.73 17.51
C PHE A 28 22.03 -6.69 18.66
N THR A 29 22.13 -6.23 19.91
CA THR A 29 21.89 -7.06 21.10
C THR A 29 20.40 -7.23 21.41
N THR A 30 19.57 -6.24 21.06
CA THR A 30 18.12 -6.23 21.36
C THR A 30 17.29 -6.91 20.25
N SER A 31 17.78 -6.91 19.01
CA SER A 31 17.07 -7.43 17.81
C SER A 31 17.15 -8.96 17.64
N CYS A 32 17.90 -9.68 18.48
CA CYS A 32 18.04 -11.14 18.38
C CYS A 32 16.95 -11.95 19.12
N ARG A 33 15.77 -11.38 19.41
CA ARG A 33 14.57 -12.20 19.66
C ARG A 33 13.84 -12.51 18.36
N LYS A 34 14.57 -13.13 17.45
CA LYS A 34 14.01 -13.90 16.33
C LYS A 34 13.33 -15.14 16.91
N SER A 35 12.07 -15.05 17.30
CA SER A 35 11.23 -16.24 17.48
C SER A 35 10.85 -16.80 16.11
N LEU A 36 11.85 -17.29 15.38
CA LEU A 36 11.68 -17.95 14.08
C LEU A 36 10.84 -19.25 14.19
N PHE A 37 10.56 -19.71 15.41
CA PHE A 37 9.83 -20.94 15.71
C PHE A 37 8.69 -20.75 16.71
N LEU A 38 8.22 -19.52 16.96
CA LEU A 38 6.92 -19.41 17.64
C LEU A 38 5.87 -19.83 16.62
N ASP A 39 5.21 -20.96 16.86
CA ASP A 39 4.06 -21.42 16.08
C ASP A 39 3.06 -20.27 15.95
N LYS A 40 3.13 -19.60 14.81
CA LYS A 40 2.17 -18.60 14.40
C LYS A 40 0.86 -19.36 14.28
N LYS A 41 -0.05 -19.14 15.24
CA LYS A 41 -1.49 -19.38 15.05
C LYS A 41 -1.80 -19.17 13.58
N SER A 42 -2.34 -20.19 12.91
CA SER A 42 -2.54 -20.19 11.46
C SER A 42 -3.03 -18.82 11.03
N ASN A 43 -2.24 -18.15 10.20
CA ASN A 43 -2.52 -16.78 9.87
C ASN A 43 -3.88 -16.75 9.18
N LYS A 44 -4.89 -16.11 9.79
CA LYS A 44 -6.29 -16.15 9.32
C LYS A 44 -6.43 -15.75 7.84
N ASN A 45 -5.44 -15.03 7.31
CA ASN A 45 -5.38 -14.55 5.94
C ASN A 45 -4.56 -15.45 4.99
N TYR A 46 -4.02 -16.59 5.44
CA TYR A 46 -3.12 -17.47 4.67
C TYR A 46 -3.36 -18.96 5.01
N GLY A 47 -3.14 -19.85 4.03
CA GLY A 47 -3.34 -21.30 4.14
C GLY A 47 -4.60 -21.81 3.43
N VAL A 48 -4.82 -23.12 3.41
CA VAL A 48 -5.95 -23.78 2.72
C VAL A 48 -7.32 -23.22 3.18
N SER A 49 -7.41 -22.76 4.44
CA SER A 49 -8.62 -22.12 4.99
C SER A 49 -8.89 -20.72 4.43
N ALA A 50 -7.90 -20.05 3.85
CA ALA A 50 -8.05 -18.73 3.21
C ALA A 50 -8.42 -18.84 1.72
N GLN A 51 -8.39 -20.05 1.16
CA GLN A 51 -8.93 -20.34 -0.16
C GLN A 51 -10.46 -20.28 -0.10
N ASN A 52 -11.03 -19.07 -0.20
CA ASN A 52 -12.44 -18.95 -0.51
C ASN A 52 -12.66 -19.62 -1.88
N GLN A 53 -13.38 -20.74 -1.89
CA GLN A 53 -13.84 -21.40 -3.11
C GLN A 53 -14.93 -20.53 -3.73
N ILE A 54 -14.54 -19.35 -4.25
CA ILE A 54 -15.49 -18.43 -4.85
C ILE A 54 -15.89 -19.06 -6.18
N CYS A 55 -17.16 -19.50 -6.27
CA CYS A 55 -17.73 -20.01 -7.51
C CYS A 55 -17.61 -18.93 -8.59
N ARG A 56 -16.64 -19.11 -9.50
CA ARG A 56 -16.38 -18.17 -10.60
C ARG A 56 -17.65 -17.85 -11.37
N ARG A 57 -18.53 -18.85 -11.54
CA ARG A 57 -19.80 -18.73 -12.27
C ARG A 57 -20.74 -17.66 -11.68
N ALA A 58 -20.84 -17.59 -10.36
CA ALA A 58 -21.66 -16.58 -9.66
C ALA A 58 -21.04 -15.16 -9.66
N LEU A 59 -19.73 -15.05 -9.92
CA LEU A 59 -19.03 -13.75 -9.98
C LEU A 59 -19.19 -13.05 -11.33
N PHE A 60 -19.41 -13.78 -12.43
CA PHE A 60 -19.45 -13.17 -13.76
C PHE A 60 -20.52 -12.08 -13.91
N PRO A 61 -21.78 -12.28 -13.45
CA PRO A 61 -22.80 -11.24 -13.55
C PRO A 61 -22.43 -9.99 -12.73
N LYS A 62 -21.97 -10.18 -11.48
CA LYS A 62 -21.54 -9.10 -10.59
C LYS A 62 -20.35 -8.33 -11.17
N LYS A 63 -19.40 -9.03 -11.80
CA LYS A 63 -18.27 -8.42 -12.50
C LYS A 63 -18.76 -7.55 -13.67
N ARG A 64 -19.68 -8.04 -14.50
CA ARG A 64 -20.21 -7.29 -15.64
C ARG A 64 -20.96 -6.03 -15.20
N MET A 65 -21.81 -6.15 -14.17
CA MET A 65 -22.52 -4.99 -13.59
C MET A 65 -21.54 -3.95 -13.04
N LEU A 66 -20.50 -4.39 -12.33
CA LEU A 66 -19.49 -3.46 -11.83
C LEU A 66 -18.78 -2.73 -12.98
N LEU A 67 -18.36 -3.47 -14.02
CA LEU A 67 -17.70 -2.88 -15.18
C LEU A 67 -18.60 -1.91 -15.95
N SER A 68 -19.91 -2.19 -16.04
CA SER A 68 -20.85 -1.25 -16.66
C SER A 68 -21.01 0.02 -15.84
N THR A 69 -21.03 -0.05 -14.51
CA THR A 69 -21.09 1.15 -13.64
C THR A 69 -19.84 2.02 -13.70
N LEU A 70 -18.69 1.45 -14.11
CA LEU A 70 -17.42 2.18 -14.22
C LEU A 70 -17.19 2.77 -15.62
N ARG A 71 -17.94 2.29 -16.61
CA ARG A 71 -17.84 2.76 -18.00
C ARG A 71 -18.41 4.17 -18.06
N LEU A 72 -17.71 5.06 -18.75
CA LEU A 72 -18.11 6.43 -18.99
C LEU A 72 -18.16 6.68 -20.50
N SER A 73 -18.98 7.64 -20.93
CA SER A 73 -18.90 8.22 -22.27
C SER A 73 -17.75 9.22 -22.38
N ASP A 74 -17.37 9.59 -23.60
CA ASP A 74 -16.29 10.56 -23.83
C ASP A 74 -16.64 11.95 -23.27
N GLU A 75 -17.91 12.33 -23.31
CA GLU A 75 -18.42 13.57 -22.71
C GLU A 75 -18.30 13.53 -21.18
N GLU A 76 -18.72 12.44 -20.56
CA GLU A 76 -18.61 12.25 -19.11
C GLU A 76 -17.16 12.28 -18.64
N MET A 77 -16.23 11.70 -19.41
CA MET A 77 -14.80 11.77 -19.12
C MET A 77 -14.29 13.22 -19.11
N LYS A 78 -14.61 14.00 -20.16
CA LYS A 78 -14.21 15.42 -20.28
C LYS A 78 -14.81 16.29 -19.18
N ASP A 79 -16.03 15.99 -18.77
CA ASP A 79 -16.71 16.68 -17.67
C ASP A 79 -16.05 16.38 -16.33
N ILE A 80 -15.75 15.12 -16.05
CA ILE A 80 -15.05 14.71 -14.82
C ILE A 80 -13.66 15.32 -14.78
N GLU A 81 -12.93 15.31 -15.89
CA GLU A 81 -11.61 15.96 -16.01
C GLU A 81 -11.69 17.43 -15.59
N ARG A 82 -12.59 18.21 -16.21
CA ARG A 82 -12.80 19.63 -15.89
C ARG A 82 -13.19 19.85 -14.43
N LYS A 83 -14.12 19.05 -13.89
CA LYS A 83 -14.59 19.15 -12.49
C LYS A 83 -13.54 18.71 -11.47
N THR A 84 -12.52 17.97 -11.89
CA THR A 84 -11.48 17.43 -11.00
C THR A 84 -10.09 18.03 -11.22
N ILE A 85 -10.00 19.17 -11.93
CA ILE A 85 -8.75 19.94 -12.14
C ILE A 85 -7.99 20.20 -10.85
N ASN A 86 -8.68 20.47 -9.75
CA ASN A 86 -8.06 20.75 -8.45
C ASN A 86 -7.56 19.50 -7.71
N GLN A 87 -7.67 18.31 -8.32
CA GLN A 87 -7.13 17.04 -7.85
C GLN A 87 -7.47 16.76 -6.38
N ARG A 88 -6.47 16.68 -5.50
CA ARG A 88 -6.61 16.28 -4.09
C ARG A 88 -7.54 17.19 -3.28
N THR A 89 -7.74 18.44 -3.68
CA THR A 89 -8.68 19.33 -2.98
C THR A 89 -10.12 19.12 -3.44
N SER A 90 -10.34 18.49 -4.60
CA SER A 90 -11.67 18.10 -5.08
C SER A 90 -12.16 16.82 -4.40
N PRO A 91 -13.33 16.83 -3.73
CA PRO A 91 -13.92 15.60 -3.18
C PRO A 91 -14.27 14.61 -4.30
N LEU A 92 -14.78 15.10 -5.43
CA LEU A 92 -15.12 14.29 -6.60
C LEU A 92 -13.91 13.52 -7.13
N TRP A 93 -12.73 14.16 -7.18
CA TRP A 93 -11.49 13.49 -7.59
C TRP A 93 -11.15 12.31 -6.67
N LYS A 94 -11.31 12.47 -5.34
CA LYS A 94 -11.06 11.39 -4.37
C LYS A 94 -12.03 10.23 -4.59
N GLU A 95 -13.30 10.52 -4.86
CA GLU A 95 -14.32 9.52 -5.10
C GLU A 95 -14.04 8.73 -6.38
N GLU A 96 -13.83 9.41 -7.51
CA GLU A 96 -13.53 8.74 -8.79
C GLU A 96 -12.25 7.91 -8.70
N ARG A 97 -11.23 8.42 -8.01
CA ARG A 97 -9.97 7.73 -7.79
C ARG A 97 -10.10 6.49 -6.88
N ARG A 98 -11.06 6.46 -5.95
CA ARG A 98 -11.36 5.29 -5.12
C ARG A 98 -12.11 4.20 -5.87
N LYS A 99 -12.93 4.57 -6.86
CA LYS A 99 -13.68 3.63 -7.71
C LYS A 99 -12.80 2.98 -8.78
N ARG A 100 -11.74 3.66 -9.23
CA ARG A 100 -10.91 3.27 -10.39
C ARG A 100 -9.52 2.81 -10.00
N LEU A 101 -8.92 1.93 -10.81
CA LEU A 101 -7.48 1.67 -10.75
C LEU A 101 -6.73 2.84 -11.37
N THR A 102 -5.72 3.36 -10.67
CA THR A 102 -4.94 4.50 -11.15
C THR A 102 -3.51 4.11 -11.44
N ALA A 103 -2.79 4.96 -12.18
CA ALA A 103 -1.39 4.71 -12.54
C ALA A 103 -0.51 4.34 -11.34
N SER A 104 -0.69 4.99 -10.18
CA SER A 104 0.07 4.68 -8.97
C SER A 104 -0.29 3.33 -8.34
N ASP A 105 -1.49 2.80 -8.59
CA ASP A 105 -1.89 1.47 -8.12
C ASP A 105 -1.34 0.36 -9.03
N PHE A 106 -1.18 0.68 -10.32
CA PHE A 106 -0.83 -0.30 -11.35
C PHE A 106 0.49 -1.01 -11.04
N GLY A 107 1.54 -0.27 -10.66
CA GLY A 107 2.82 -0.86 -10.30
C GLY A 107 2.74 -1.85 -9.14
N ALA A 108 1.92 -1.55 -8.12
CA ALA A 108 1.72 -2.45 -6.97
C ALA A 108 0.93 -3.71 -7.36
N ILE A 109 -0.03 -3.58 -8.28
CA ILE A 109 -0.83 -4.71 -8.79
C ILE A 109 0.02 -5.62 -9.68
N CYS A 110 0.81 -5.04 -10.61
CA CYS A 110 1.64 -5.82 -11.53
C CYS A 110 2.76 -6.58 -10.83
N LYS A 111 3.35 -6.00 -9.76
CA LYS A 111 4.40 -6.64 -8.97
C LYS A 111 3.87 -7.65 -7.95
N LYS A 112 2.54 -7.82 -7.87
CA LYS A 112 1.92 -8.68 -6.86
C LYS A 112 2.17 -10.15 -7.19
N LEU A 113 2.69 -10.89 -6.21
CA LEU A 113 2.88 -12.34 -6.34
C LEU A 113 1.52 -13.09 -6.36
N PRO A 114 1.41 -14.22 -7.07
CA PRO A 114 0.17 -14.99 -7.17
C PRO A 114 -0.40 -15.43 -5.82
N HIS A 115 0.47 -15.75 -4.86
CA HIS A 115 0.12 -16.26 -3.53
C HIS A 115 -0.09 -15.16 -2.47
N THR A 116 0.14 -13.89 -2.80
CA THR A 116 -0.12 -12.78 -1.87
C THR A 116 -1.59 -12.37 -1.90
N SER A 117 -2.15 -11.89 -0.80
CA SER A 117 -3.56 -11.45 -0.75
C SER A 117 -3.77 -10.12 -1.49
N CYS A 118 -4.91 -9.96 -2.16
CA CYS A 118 -5.33 -8.70 -2.78
C CYS A 118 -6.02 -7.74 -1.79
N GLU A 119 -6.25 -8.16 -0.54
CA GLU A 119 -7.10 -7.45 0.41
C GLU A 119 -6.62 -6.02 0.70
N GLY A 120 -5.31 -5.79 0.81
CA GLY A 120 -4.76 -4.45 1.05
C GLY A 120 -5.01 -3.49 -0.12
N ILE A 121 -5.00 -3.99 -1.36
CA ILE A 121 -5.32 -3.20 -2.55
C ILE A 121 -6.82 -2.93 -2.60
N ILE A 122 -7.63 -3.95 -2.28
CA ILE A 122 -9.08 -3.86 -2.24
C ILE A 122 -9.55 -2.87 -1.16
N LYS A 123 -8.99 -2.89 0.05
CA LYS A 123 -9.34 -1.96 1.14
C LYS A 123 -9.16 -0.49 0.77
N LYS A 124 -8.18 -0.18 -0.08
CA LYS A 124 -7.92 1.18 -0.57
C LYS A 124 -8.93 1.63 -1.62
N LYS A 125 -9.62 0.69 -2.28
CA LYS A 125 -10.60 0.96 -3.32
C LYS A 125 -12.00 0.77 -2.74
N SER A 126 -12.84 1.79 -2.85
CA SER A 126 -14.25 1.59 -2.57
C SER A 126 -14.90 1.06 -3.84
N PHE A 127 -14.91 -0.25 -3.98
CA PHE A 127 -15.88 -0.88 -4.87
C PHE A 127 -17.25 -0.47 -4.37
N ILE A 128 -18.08 0.03 -5.29
CA ILE A 128 -19.49 0.30 -5.02
C ILE A 128 -20.02 -0.99 -4.38
N ARG A 129 -20.53 -0.90 -3.14
CA ARG A 129 -21.30 -2.00 -2.56
C ARG A 129 -22.47 -2.17 -3.51
N ILE A 130 -22.40 -3.16 -4.39
CA ILE A 130 -23.58 -3.59 -5.14
C ILE A 130 -24.46 -4.22 -4.07
N SER A 131 -25.27 -3.38 -3.43
CA SER A 131 -26.40 -3.83 -2.62
C SER A 131 -27.21 -4.75 -3.54
N GLY A 132 -27.30 -6.02 -3.16
CA GLY A 132 -28.28 -6.89 -3.78
C GLY A 132 -29.69 -6.36 -3.48
N PRO A 133 -30.69 -6.72 -4.29
CA PRO A 133 -32.09 -6.48 -3.93
C PRO A 133 -32.40 -7.02 -2.54
#